data_AF-A0A7S3Y621-F1
#
_entry.id   AF-A0A7S3Y621-F1
#
_cell.length_a   1.000
_cell.length_b   1.000
_cell.length_c   1.000
_cell.angle_alpha   90.00
_cell.angle_beta   90.00
_cell.angle_gamma   90.00
#
_symmetry.space_group_name_H-M   'P 1'
#
loop_
_entity.id
_entity.type
_entity.pdbx_description
1 polymer ?
#
loop_
_entity_poly.entity_id
_entity_poly.type
_entity_poly.pdbx_seq_one_letter_code
_entity_poly.pdbx_strand_id
1 'polypeptide(L)'
;DEESEEEEEEMPEDIRELSPEEQQAVLIRRSFMTMGLGTAVVLLFSDPMVDVLSELGVRIGVSPFYVAFVLAPLASNASELLASYNYALKKTSKTISVSMAALAGAACMNNTFCLAVFMLLMLVKGLAWEFSAETISILFVEVAMALFVLKKVHTLLDGVLIASLYPISLVLVASMEAAGMN
;
A
#
# COMPACT_ATOMS: atom_id res chain seq x y z
N ASP A 1 7.12 -6.16 33.28
CA ASP A 1 8.06 -5.66 32.25
C ASP A 1 8.91 -6.79 31.69
N GLU A 2 8.27 -7.88 31.24
CA GLU A 2 8.91 -9.01 30.54
C GLU A 2 8.38 -9.15 29.09
N GLU A 3 7.30 -8.45 28.72
CA GLU A 3 6.76 -8.44 27.34
C GLU A 3 7.53 -7.49 26.39
N SER A 4 8.53 -6.77 26.90
CA SER A 4 9.30 -5.80 26.11
C SER A 4 10.49 -6.40 25.35
N GLU A 5 10.90 -7.64 25.63
CA GLU A 5 12.10 -8.25 25.04
C GLU A 5 11.83 -9.13 23.79
N GLU A 6 10.58 -9.49 23.47
CA GLU A 6 10.25 -10.35 22.32
C GLU A 6 9.79 -9.60 21.04
N GLU A 7 9.93 -8.27 21.01
CA GLU A 7 9.41 -7.44 19.91
C GLU A 7 10.48 -6.70 19.09
N GLU A 8 11.75 -7.10 19.18
CA GLU A 8 12.76 -6.65 18.21
C GLU A 8 12.70 -7.52 16.96
N GLU A 9 12.73 -6.89 15.77
CA GLU A 9 12.96 -7.62 14.52
C GLU A 9 14.25 -8.42 14.67
N GLU A 10 14.13 -9.75 14.67
CA GLU A 10 15.26 -10.62 14.90
C GLU A 10 16.34 -10.36 13.85
N MET A 11 17.42 -9.71 14.28
CA MET A 11 18.59 -9.46 13.44
C MET A 11 19.04 -10.79 12.82
N PRO A 12 19.30 -10.87 11.50
CA PRO A 12 19.70 -12.11 10.86
C PRO A 12 20.89 -12.76 11.57
N GLU A 13 20.85 -14.08 11.75
CA GLU A 13 21.89 -14.82 12.51
C GLU A 13 23.30 -14.58 11.96
N ASP A 14 23.45 -14.39 10.65
CA ASP A 14 24.71 -14.08 9.97
C ASP A 14 25.30 -12.71 10.33
N ILE A 15 24.48 -11.80 10.88
CA ILE A 15 24.89 -10.45 11.26
C ILE A 15 25.12 -10.36 12.77
N ARG A 16 24.39 -11.15 13.59
CA ARG A 16 24.52 -11.17 15.05
C ARG A 16 25.93 -11.51 15.53
N GLU A 17 26.67 -12.32 14.77
CA GLU A 17 28.00 -12.80 15.14
C GLU A 17 29.14 -11.79 14.82
N LEU A 18 28.86 -10.72 14.08
CA LEU A 18 29.86 -9.74 13.64
C LEU A 18 30.13 -8.67 14.70
N SER A 19 31.28 -7.99 14.60
CA SER A 19 31.55 -6.81 15.45
C SER A 19 30.61 -5.64 15.10
N PRO A 20 30.31 -4.71 16.04
CA PRO A 20 29.34 -3.63 15.78
C PRO A 20 29.64 -2.75 14.55
N GLU A 21 30.93 -2.51 14.25
CA GLU A 21 31.35 -1.75 13.07
C GLU A 21 31.12 -2.54 11.77
N GLU A 22 31.38 -3.85 11.80
CA GLU A 22 31.13 -4.76 10.67
C GLU A 22 29.63 -4.98 10.44
N GLN A 23 28.83 -5.05 11.52
CA GLN A 23 27.37 -5.13 11.44
C GLN A 23 26.81 -3.99 10.61
N GLN A 24 27.17 -2.74 10.95
CA GLN A 24 26.66 -1.57 10.24
C GLN A 24 27.08 -1.55 8.76
N ALA A 25 28.33 -1.90 8.44
CA ALA A 25 28.81 -1.92 7.07
C ALA A 25 28.11 -3.00 6.22
N VAL A 26 27.91 -4.19 6.78
CA VAL A 26 27.21 -5.30 6.12
C VAL A 26 25.73 -4.96 5.91
N LEU A 27 25.06 -4.41 6.93
CA LEU A 27 23.67 -3.95 6.85
C LEU A 27 23.50 -2.92 5.74
N ILE A 28 24.33 -1.86 5.73
CA ILE A 28 24.27 -0.82 4.70
C ILE A 28 24.46 -1.42 3.32
N ARG A 29 25.50 -2.23 3.12
CA ARG A 29 25.79 -2.85 1.82
C ARG A 29 24.65 -3.76 1.35
N ARG A 30 24.12 -4.59 2.24
CA ARG A 30 23.02 -5.51 1.95
C ARG A 30 21.76 -4.75 1.59
N SER A 31 21.40 -3.72 2.38
CA SER A 31 20.26 -2.84 2.10
C SER A 31 20.37 -2.17 0.73
N PHE A 32 21.51 -1.55 0.41
CA PHE A 32 21.72 -0.94 -0.91
C PHE A 32 21.61 -1.95 -2.05
N MET A 33 22.18 -3.14 -1.89
CA MET A 33 22.12 -4.20 -2.91
C MET A 33 20.69 -4.69 -3.10
N THR A 34 19.95 -4.94 -2.03
CA THR A 34 18.56 -5.40 -2.08
C THR A 34 17.64 -4.34 -2.66
N MET A 35 17.79 -3.07 -2.27
CA MET A 35 17.03 -1.95 -2.85
C MET A 35 17.32 -1.77 -4.34
N GLY A 36 18.60 -1.85 -4.74
CA GLY A 36 19.01 -1.74 -6.14
C GLY A 36 18.45 -2.89 -6.98
N LEU A 37 18.55 -4.12 -6.50
CA LEU A 37 17.98 -5.29 -7.17
C LEU A 37 16.46 -5.19 -7.29
N GLY A 38 15.76 -4.84 -6.21
CA GLY A 38 14.31 -4.64 -6.21
C GLY A 38 13.88 -3.56 -7.21
N THR A 39 14.61 -2.44 -7.24
CA THR A 39 14.36 -1.35 -8.21
C THR A 39 14.54 -1.84 -9.65
N ALA A 40 15.62 -2.58 -9.93
CA ALA A 40 15.84 -3.13 -11.27
C ALA A 40 14.72 -4.09 -11.69
N VAL A 41 14.27 -4.95 -10.78
CA VAL A 41 13.12 -5.85 -11.05
C VAL A 41 11.85 -5.05 -11.33
N VAL A 42 11.53 -4.04 -10.52
CA VAL A 42 10.35 -3.18 -10.76
C VAL A 42 10.44 -2.51 -12.13
N LEU A 43 11.59 -1.94 -12.49
CA LEU A 43 11.77 -1.28 -13.79
C LEU A 43 11.64 -2.24 -14.98
N LEU A 44 12.07 -3.50 -14.83
CA LEU A 44 11.98 -4.51 -15.88
C LEU A 44 10.56 -5.09 -16.05
N PHE A 45 9.80 -5.20 -14.96
CA PHE A 45 8.52 -5.92 -14.93
C PHE A 45 7.28 -5.02 -14.83
N SER A 46 7.42 -3.71 -14.61
CA SER A 46 6.27 -2.79 -14.52
C SER A 46 5.48 -2.71 -15.83
N ASP A 47 6.14 -2.47 -16.97
CA ASP A 47 5.43 -2.36 -18.26
C ASP A 47 4.72 -3.68 -18.63
N PRO A 48 5.37 -4.86 -18.57
CA PRO A 48 4.69 -6.14 -18.80
C PRO A 48 3.52 -6.39 -17.85
N MET A 49 3.62 -5.96 -16.59
CA MET A 49 2.52 -6.11 -15.63
C MET A 49 1.30 -5.30 -16.07
N VAL A 50 1.49 -4.04 -16.47
CA VAL A 50 0.40 -3.17 -16.97
C VAL A 50 -0.25 -3.75 -18.22
N ASP A 51 0.54 -4.31 -19.14
CA ASP A 51 0.04 -4.95 -20.35
C ASP A 51 -0.83 -6.17 -20.03
N VAL A 52 -0.39 -7.03 -19.10
CA VAL A 52 -1.14 -8.22 -18.69
C VAL A 52 -2.45 -7.84 -18.00
N LEU A 53 -2.44 -6.83 -17.12
CA LEU A 53 -3.66 -6.36 -16.45
C LEU A 53 -4.67 -5.79 -17.46
N SER A 54 -4.17 -5.07 -18.47
CA SER A 54 -4.99 -4.50 -19.54
C SER A 54 -5.63 -5.59 -20.42
N GLU A 55 -4.82 -6.55 -20.89
CA GLU A 55 -5.28 -7.68 -21.69
C GLU A 55 -6.25 -8.58 -20.90
N LEU A 56 -6.00 -8.76 -19.61
CA LEU A 56 -6.91 -9.50 -18.73
C LEU A 56 -8.30 -8.85 -18.70
N GLY A 57 -8.36 -7.52 -18.54
CA GLY A 57 -9.62 -6.76 -18.61
C GLY A 57 -10.38 -6.98 -19.90
N VAL A 58 -9.68 -6.88 -21.04
CA VAL A 58 -10.28 -7.12 -22.37
C VAL A 58 -10.87 -8.54 -22.47
N ARG A 59 -10.15 -9.57 -22.00
CA ARG A 59 -10.61 -10.96 -22.10
C ARG A 59 -11.80 -11.30 -21.22
N ILE A 60 -11.91 -10.66 -20.05
CA ILE A 60 -13.02 -10.90 -19.12
C ILE A 60 -14.18 -9.91 -19.32
N GLY A 61 -14.04 -8.94 -20.24
CA GLY A 61 -15.06 -7.93 -20.55
C GLY A 61 -15.20 -6.85 -19.47
N VAL A 62 -14.13 -6.55 -18.72
CA VAL A 62 -14.08 -5.53 -17.66
C VAL A 62 -13.07 -4.46 -18.04
N SER A 63 -13.34 -3.20 -17.75
CA SER A 63 -12.37 -2.13 -18.05
C SER A 63 -11.03 -2.40 -17.34
N PRO A 64 -9.88 -2.23 -18.04
CA PRO A 64 -8.54 -2.35 -17.45
C PRO A 64 -8.37 -1.60 -16.13
N PHE A 65 -9.03 -0.45 -15.99
CA PHE A 65 -9.04 0.33 -14.76
C PHE A 65 -9.48 -0.52 -13.56
N TYR A 66 -10.64 -1.16 -13.62
CA TYR A 66 -11.19 -1.95 -12.52
C TYR A 66 -10.30 -3.16 -12.19
N VAL A 67 -9.71 -3.79 -13.22
CA VAL A 67 -8.77 -4.91 -13.01
C VAL A 67 -7.52 -4.44 -12.28
N ALA A 68 -6.92 -3.33 -12.72
CA ALA A 68 -5.74 -2.76 -12.09
C ALA A 68 -6.05 -2.24 -10.68
N PHE A 69 -7.19 -1.58 -10.49
CA PHE A 69 -7.64 -1.05 -9.19
C PHE A 69 -7.77 -2.15 -8.13
N VAL A 70 -8.11 -3.38 -8.55
CA VAL A 70 -8.20 -4.56 -7.67
C VAL A 70 -6.89 -5.28 -7.51
N LEU A 71 -6.22 -5.62 -8.60
CA LEU A 71 -5.06 -6.50 -8.56
C LEU A 71 -3.75 -5.79 -8.23
N ALA A 72 -3.57 -4.53 -8.68
CA ALA A 72 -2.32 -3.82 -8.48
C ALA A 72 -2.04 -3.52 -6.99
N PRO A 73 -3.00 -3.05 -6.17
CA PRO A 73 -2.76 -2.86 -4.74
C PRO A 73 -2.48 -4.18 -4.00
N LEU A 74 -3.13 -5.28 -4.40
CA LEU A 74 -2.86 -6.60 -3.83
C LEU A 74 -1.43 -7.05 -4.12
N ALA A 75 -0.93 -6.82 -5.33
CA ALA A 75 0.44 -7.16 -5.70
C ALA A 75 1.48 -6.23 -5.02
N SER A 76 1.25 -4.92 -5.06
CA SER A 76 2.21 -3.92 -4.58
C SER A 76 2.32 -3.88 -3.05
N ASN A 77 1.22 -4.15 -2.33
CA ASN A 77 1.17 -4.00 -0.87
C ASN A 77 1.01 -5.35 -0.14
N ALA A 78 1.21 -6.49 -0.84
CA ALA A 78 1.09 -7.82 -0.25
C ALA A 78 2.00 -8.02 0.97
N SER A 79 3.25 -7.57 0.89
CA SER A 79 4.23 -7.72 1.96
C SER A 79 3.81 -6.96 3.22
N GLU A 80 3.31 -5.74 3.07
CA GLU A 80 2.80 -4.90 4.17
C GLU A 80 1.55 -5.51 4.82
N LEU A 81 0.65 -6.06 3.99
CA LEU A 81 -0.54 -6.76 4.47
C LEU A 81 -0.16 -8.00 5.29
N LEU A 82 0.76 -8.83 4.80
CA LEU A 82 1.22 -10.03 5.50
C LEU A 82 1.97 -9.67 6.80
N ALA A 83 2.82 -8.65 6.76
CA ALA A 83 3.51 -8.16 7.96
C ALA A 83 2.51 -7.67 9.01
N SER A 84 1.54 -6.85 8.62
CA SER A 84 0.50 -6.34 9.51
C SER A 84 -0.38 -7.45 10.07
N TYR A 85 -0.71 -8.46 9.26
CA TYR A 85 -1.44 -9.64 9.71
C TYR A 85 -0.64 -10.42 10.78
N ASN A 86 0.65 -10.65 10.54
CA ASN A 86 1.51 -11.33 11.52
C ASN A 86 1.64 -10.53 12.83
N TYR A 87 1.73 -9.20 12.75
CA TYR A 87 1.72 -8.33 13.93
C TYR A 87 0.38 -8.38 14.68
N ALA A 88 -0.74 -8.42 13.95
CA ALA A 88 -2.07 -8.55 14.55
C ALA A 88 -2.29 -9.91 15.24
N LEU A 89 -1.68 -10.99 14.73
CA LEU A 89 -1.74 -12.33 15.34
C LEU A 89 -1.11 -12.39 16.74
N LYS A 90 -0.17 -11.50 17.06
CA LYS A 90 0.42 -11.38 18.41
C LYS A 90 -0.60 -10.91 19.46
N LYS A 91 -1.72 -10.29 19.04
CA LYS A 91 -2.86 -9.90 19.90
C LYS A 91 -2.51 -9.03 21.12
N THR A 92 -1.41 -8.27 21.06
CA THR A 92 -1.07 -7.31 22.13
C THR A 92 -1.50 -5.90 21.73
N SER A 93 -1.74 -5.04 22.73
CA SER A 93 -2.08 -3.63 22.47
C SER A 93 -0.92 -2.87 21.82
N LYS A 94 0.32 -3.28 22.10
CA LYS A 94 1.52 -2.67 21.51
C LYS A 94 1.65 -3.06 20.04
N THR A 95 1.56 -4.34 19.69
CA THR A 95 1.74 -4.79 18.29
C THR A 95 0.65 -4.28 17.37
N ILE A 96 -0.60 -4.21 17.84
CA ILE A 96 -1.70 -3.65 17.04
C ILE A 96 -1.53 -2.14 16.85
N SER A 97 -1.07 -1.41 17.87
CA SER A 97 -0.80 0.04 17.75
C SER A 97 0.34 0.33 16.78
N VAL A 98 1.42 -0.46 16.84
CA VAL A 98 2.55 -0.37 15.92
C VAL A 98 2.10 -0.68 14.49
N SER A 99 1.33 -1.77 14.28
CA SER A 99 0.82 -2.13 12.96
C SER A 99 -0.11 -1.06 12.38
N MET A 100 -1.02 -0.51 13.19
CA MET A 100 -1.90 0.58 12.75
C MET A 100 -1.13 1.85 12.39
N ALA A 101 -0.13 2.23 13.18
CA ALA A 101 0.72 3.38 12.88
C ALA A 101 1.55 3.17 11.61
N ALA A 102 2.09 1.96 11.41
CA ALA A 102 2.84 1.61 10.21
C ALA A 102 1.96 1.64 8.95
N LEU A 103 0.75 1.05 9.01
CA LEU A 103 -0.22 1.07 7.91
C LEU A 103 -0.66 2.50 7.57
N ALA A 104 -0.97 3.31 8.59
CA ALA A 104 -1.35 4.71 8.37
C ALA A 104 -0.19 5.52 7.76
N GLY A 105 1.04 5.31 8.25
CA GLY A 105 2.24 5.94 7.71
C GLY A 105 2.50 5.56 6.25
N ALA A 106 2.41 4.26 5.94
CA ALA A 106 2.60 3.73 4.59
C ALA A 106 1.54 4.28 3.62
N ALA A 107 0.26 4.27 4.01
CA ALA A 107 -0.83 4.83 3.19
C ALA A 107 -0.62 6.34 2.93
N CYS A 108 -0.34 7.12 3.97
CA CYS A 108 -0.07 8.56 3.83
C CYS A 108 1.13 8.83 2.91
N MET A 109 2.22 8.07 3.07
CA MET A 109 3.43 8.23 2.27
C MET A 109 3.17 7.87 0.81
N ASN A 110 2.60 6.70 0.54
CA ASN A 110 2.31 6.24 -0.81
C ASN A 110 1.36 7.21 -1.51
N ASN A 111 0.25 7.61 -0.88
CA ASN A 111 -0.71 8.51 -1.50
C ASN A 111 -0.10 9.88 -1.82
N THR A 112 0.59 10.50 -0.86
CA THR A 112 1.14 11.86 -1.06
C THR A 112 2.32 11.86 -2.04
N PHE A 113 3.24 10.91 -1.93
CA PHE A 113 4.41 10.83 -2.80
C PHE A 113 4.05 10.39 -4.21
N CYS A 114 3.21 9.36 -4.37
CA CYS A 114 2.76 8.93 -5.70
C CYS A 114 1.95 10.02 -6.39
N LEU A 115 1.06 10.72 -5.67
CA LEU A 115 0.32 11.85 -6.25
C LEU A 115 1.28 12.97 -6.70
N ALA A 116 2.29 13.31 -5.90
CA ALA A 116 3.27 14.33 -6.26
C ALA A 116 4.06 13.95 -7.53
N VAL A 117 4.53 12.70 -7.62
CA VAL A 117 5.22 12.19 -8.82
C VAL A 117 4.30 12.16 -10.03
N PHE A 118 3.05 11.71 -9.86
CA PHE A 118 2.06 11.66 -10.93
C PHE A 118 1.74 13.06 -11.48
N MET A 119 1.49 14.03 -10.59
CA MET A 119 1.25 15.42 -10.97
C MET A 119 2.46 16.03 -11.68
N LEU A 120 3.68 15.76 -11.20
CA LEU A 120 4.90 16.22 -11.88
C LEU A 120 5.00 15.67 -13.30
N LEU A 121 4.73 14.37 -13.49
CA LEU A 121 4.73 13.74 -14.82
C LEU A 121 3.66 14.32 -15.74
N MET A 122 2.45 14.57 -15.24
CA MET A 122 1.38 15.21 -16.00
C MET A 122 1.77 16.63 -16.45
N LEU A 123 2.37 17.42 -15.55
CA LEU A 123 2.85 18.77 -15.86
C LEU A 123 3.94 18.75 -16.94
N VAL A 124 4.92 17.85 -16.83
CA VAL A 124 6.01 17.72 -17.81
C VAL A 124 5.49 17.21 -19.17
N LYS A 125 4.51 16.30 -19.18
CA LYS A 125 3.94 15.74 -20.41
C LYS A 125 2.78 16.55 -21.00
N GLY A 126 2.30 17.58 -20.30
CA GLY A 126 1.17 18.40 -20.75
C GLY A 126 -0.15 17.63 -20.82
N LEU A 127 -0.35 16.66 -19.92
CA LEU A 127 -1.57 15.83 -19.88
C LEU A 127 -2.68 16.53 -19.08
N ALA A 128 -3.91 16.45 -19.58
CA ALA A 128 -5.08 16.93 -18.85
C ALA A 128 -5.51 15.91 -17.77
N TRP A 129 -6.11 16.41 -16.68
CA TRP A 129 -6.71 15.55 -15.66
C TRP A 129 -8.09 15.10 -16.10
N GLU A 130 -8.27 13.80 -16.34
CA GLU A 130 -9.51 13.21 -16.85
C GLU A 130 -10.15 12.19 -15.88
N PHE A 131 -9.59 12.00 -14.68
CA PHE A 131 -10.00 10.95 -13.74
C PHE A 131 -10.76 11.50 -12.52
N SER A 132 -11.78 12.33 -12.74
CA SER A 132 -12.44 13.04 -11.62
C SER A 132 -13.29 12.11 -10.78
N ALA A 133 -13.97 11.14 -11.40
CA ALA A 133 -14.77 10.14 -10.69
C ALA A 133 -13.90 9.31 -9.74
N GLU A 134 -12.78 8.79 -10.23
CA GLU A 134 -11.82 8.00 -9.45
C GLU A 134 -11.24 8.83 -8.29
N THR A 135 -10.87 10.08 -8.58
CA THR A 135 -10.29 10.98 -7.57
C THR A 135 -11.26 11.24 -6.42
N ILE A 136 -12.52 11.55 -6.75
CA ILE A 136 -13.56 11.80 -5.74
C ILE A 136 -13.80 10.54 -4.91
N SER A 137 -13.79 9.36 -5.54
CA SER A 137 -13.92 8.08 -4.84
C SER A 137 -12.78 7.82 -3.85
N ILE A 138 -11.55 8.03 -4.30
CA ILE A 138 -10.36 7.88 -3.45
C ILE A 138 -10.42 8.88 -2.28
N LEU A 139 -10.71 10.16 -2.54
CA LEU A 139 -10.82 11.17 -1.48
C LEU A 139 -11.90 10.82 -0.44
N PHE A 140 -13.03 10.25 -0.87
CA PHE A 140 -14.05 9.77 0.05
C PHE A 140 -13.52 8.67 0.97
N VAL A 141 -12.82 7.67 0.41
CA VAL A 141 -12.21 6.58 1.18
C VAL A 141 -11.15 7.13 2.15
N GLU A 142 -10.30 8.04 1.70
CA GLU A 142 -9.26 8.67 2.54
C GLU A 142 -9.86 9.40 3.75
N VAL A 143 -10.90 10.21 3.53
CA VAL A 143 -11.59 10.91 4.62
C VAL A 143 -12.24 9.93 5.58
N ALA A 144 -12.91 8.88 5.07
CA ALA A 144 -13.51 7.85 5.91
C ALA A 144 -12.44 7.12 6.76
N MET A 145 -11.33 6.73 6.14
CA MET A 145 -10.20 6.09 6.83
C MET A 145 -9.56 7.00 7.87
N ALA A 146 -9.40 8.30 7.59
CA ALA A 146 -8.90 9.26 8.56
C ALA A 146 -9.79 9.31 9.81
N LEU A 147 -11.11 9.27 9.66
CA LEU A 147 -12.04 9.22 10.80
C LEU A 147 -11.89 7.94 11.63
N PHE A 148 -11.65 6.79 10.98
CA PHE A 148 -11.38 5.55 11.70
C PHE A 148 -10.07 5.59 12.46
N VAL A 149 -8.99 6.06 11.84
CA VAL A 149 -7.65 6.15 12.47
C VAL A 149 -7.65 7.05 13.71
N LEU A 150 -8.53 8.06 13.77
CA LEU A 150 -8.66 8.92 14.95
C LEU A 150 -9.29 8.20 16.17
N LYS A 151 -9.94 7.04 15.98
CA LYS A 151 -10.46 6.26 17.09
C LYS A 151 -9.33 5.59 17.86
N LYS A 152 -9.38 5.67 19.19
CA LYS A 152 -8.40 4.99 20.06
C LYS A 152 -8.59 3.49 20.16
N VAL A 153 -9.82 3.01 19.97
CA VAL A 153 -10.18 1.59 20.10
C VAL A 153 -10.98 1.18 18.88
N HIS A 154 -10.51 0.15 18.20
CA HIS A 154 -11.15 -0.43 17.04
C HIS A 154 -11.88 -1.71 17.43
N THR A 155 -13.08 -1.87 16.91
CA THR A 155 -13.92 -3.05 17.08
C THR A 155 -13.98 -3.87 15.80
N LEU A 156 -14.47 -5.10 15.89
CA LEU A 156 -14.74 -5.92 14.69
C LEU A 156 -15.67 -5.23 13.69
N LEU A 157 -16.63 -4.44 14.19
CA LEU A 157 -17.51 -3.66 13.32
C LEU A 157 -16.73 -2.62 12.52
N ASP A 158 -15.76 -1.93 13.15
CA ASP A 158 -14.90 -0.99 12.43
C ASP A 158 -14.12 -1.70 11.32
N GLY A 159 -13.60 -2.91 11.58
CA GLY A 159 -12.92 -3.73 10.57
C GLY A 159 -13.82 -4.11 9.39
N VAL A 160 -15.07 -4.52 9.65
CA VAL A 160 -16.05 -4.82 8.59
C VAL A 160 -16.41 -3.58 7.79
N LEU A 161 -16.61 -2.43 8.45
CA LEU A 161 -16.90 -1.16 7.79
C LEU A 161 -15.73 -0.72 6.90
N ILE A 162 -14.50 -0.78 7.41
CA ILE A 162 -13.28 -0.47 6.64
C ILE A 162 -13.16 -1.39 5.43
N ALA A 163 -13.34 -2.70 5.60
CA ALA A 163 -13.32 -3.65 4.48
C ALA A 163 -14.40 -3.35 3.43
N SER A 164 -15.57 -2.87 3.86
CA SER A 164 -16.66 -2.49 2.96
C SER A 164 -16.41 -1.20 2.17
N LEU A 165 -15.51 -0.31 2.62
CA LEU A 165 -15.15 0.90 1.87
C LEU A 165 -14.58 0.57 0.49
N TYR A 166 -13.94 -0.59 0.35
CA TYR A 166 -13.36 -1.03 -0.92
C TYR A 166 -14.40 -1.36 -2.00
N PRO A 167 -15.40 -2.25 -1.79
CA PRO A 167 -16.47 -2.41 -2.77
C PRO A 167 -17.34 -1.16 -2.92
N ILE A 168 -17.51 -0.35 -1.87
CA ILE A 168 -18.25 0.92 -1.95
C ILE A 168 -17.54 1.89 -2.91
N SER A 169 -16.21 2.00 -2.87
CA SER A 169 -15.47 2.90 -3.74
C SER A 169 -15.60 2.51 -5.22
N LEU A 170 -15.60 1.21 -5.52
CA LEU A 170 -15.85 0.68 -6.86
C LEU A 170 -17.26 1.03 -7.38
N VAL A 171 -18.28 0.84 -6.54
CA VAL A 171 -19.66 1.22 -6.88
C VAL A 171 -19.77 2.72 -7.08
N LEU A 172 -19.09 3.51 -6.25
CA LEU A 172 -19.09 4.96 -6.36
C LEU A 172 -18.50 5.42 -7.69
N VAL A 173 -17.35 4.87 -8.11
CA VAL A 173 -16.76 5.15 -9.43
C VAL A 173 -17.74 4.80 -10.54
N ALA A 174 -18.26 3.56 -10.56
CA ALA A 174 -19.21 3.11 -11.58
C ALA A 174 -20.48 3.98 -11.64
N SER A 175 -20.97 4.45 -10.50
CA SER A 175 -22.15 5.33 -10.42
C SER A 175 -21.88 6.73 -10.98
N MET A 176 -20.67 7.27 -10.76
CA MET A 176 -20.27 8.58 -11.26
C MET A 176 -19.98 8.54 -12.77
N GLU A 177 -19.31 7.49 -13.24
CA GLU A 177 -19.15 7.21 -14.68
C GLU A 177 -20.51 7.11 -15.37
N ALA A 178 -21.47 6.38 -14.78
CA ALA A 178 -22.83 6.28 -15.31
C ALA A 178 -23.58 7.61 -15.31
N ALA A 179 -23.24 8.54 -14.41
CA ALA A 179 -23.77 9.89 -14.37
C ALA A 179 -23.09 10.85 -15.37
N GLY A 180 -22.09 10.39 -16.12
CA GLY A 180 -21.39 11.16 -17.15
C GLY A 180 -20.21 11.99 -16.64
N MET A 181 -19.71 11.70 -15.43
CA MET A 181 -18.42 12.21 -14.99
C MET A 181 -17.29 11.33 -15.54
N ASN A 182 -16.26 11.97 -16.08
CA ASN A 182 -14.95 11.36 -16.28
C ASN A 182 -14.18 11.46 -14.95
#